data_AF-A0A854F657-F1
#
_entry.id   AF-A0A854F657-F1
#
_cell.length_a   1.000
_cell.length_b   1.000
_cell.length_c   1.000
_cell.angle_alpha   90.00
_cell.angle_beta   90.00
_cell.angle_gamma   90.00
#
_symmetry.space_group_name_H-M   'P 1'
#
loop_
_entity.id
_entity.type
_entity.pdbx_description
1 polymer ?
#
loop_
_entity_poly.entity_id
_entity_poly.type
_entity_poly.pdbx_seq_one_letter_code
_entity_poly.pdbx_strand_id
1 'polypeptide(L)'
;MEFLVLTLLSPILIPRYVIEKRMGKWRRHRRMPPIFQLFEREGGFQLRELEQLIADGADVNARERKDGKTPLIFAVMQDSPWEENGRRWLEVCRVLLEAGADPDADYDCGEIRRSPIYFAYLAGNVELLDLLLQAGANPRSKAWLQFVNAEPRPDAWLEQQRPQIRDRLWRWETEQEALRLDATLPGATKAVPNSRARL
;
A
#
# COMPACT_ATOMS: atom_id res chain seq x y z
N MET A 1 -10.83 54.96 16.14
CA MET A 1 -11.05 54.69 17.57
C MET A 1 -11.48 53.23 17.63
N GLU A 2 -10.66 52.20 17.75
CA GLU A 2 -9.31 52.04 18.31
C GLU A 2 -8.50 51.05 17.43
N PHE A 3 -7.34 51.49 16.97
CA PHE A 3 -6.16 50.64 16.72
C PHE A 3 -5.35 50.65 18.03
N LEU A 4 -4.49 49.64 18.26
CA LEU A 4 -3.73 49.32 19.49
C LEU A 4 -4.52 48.30 20.34
N VAL A 5 -4.13 47.05 20.56
CA VAL A 5 -2.84 46.49 20.97
C VAL A 5 -2.87 45.00 20.57
N LEU A 6 -2.02 44.47 19.69
CA LEU A 6 -0.85 43.66 20.07
C LEU A 6 -0.20 43.10 18.79
N THR A 7 0.39 43.98 17.99
CA THR A 7 1.54 43.61 17.15
C THR A 7 2.80 43.86 17.97
N LEU A 8 3.22 42.90 18.79
CA LEU A 8 4.56 42.94 19.38
C LEU A 8 5.21 41.56 19.29
N LEU A 9 6.36 41.54 18.61
CA LEU A 9 7.38 40.50 18.49
C LEU A 9 7.25 39.50 17.31
N SER A 10 7.36 40.00 16.08
CA SER A 10 8.38 39.48 15.14
C SER A 10 8.60 40.44 13.94
N PRO A 11 9.84 40.85 13.63
CA PRO A 11 10.17 41.96 12.72
C PRO A 11 10.24 41.57 11.23
N ILE A 12 9.45 40.60 10.78
CA ILE A 12 9.36 40.29 9.34
C ILE A 12 7.88 40.33 8.97
N LEU A 13 7.38 41.55 8.73
CA LEU A 13 6.07 41.78 8.16
C LEU A 13 6.11 41.31 6.70
N ILE A 14 6.06 40.00 6.47
CA ILE A 14 5.86 39.46 5.12
C ILE A 14 4.44 39.88 4.73
N PRO A 15 4.25 40.74 3.72
CA PRO A 15 2.90 41.20 3.36
C PRO A 15 2.01 39.99 3.10
N ARG A 16 0.75 40.03 3.57
CA ARG A 16 -0.20 38.92 3.40
C ARG A 16 -0.26 38.43 1.94
N TYR A 17 -0.18 39.33 0.98
CA TYR A 17 -0.03 39.02 -0.45
C TYR A 17 1.23 38.20 -0.78
N VAL A 18 2.39 38.49 -0.17
CA VAL A 18 3.62 37.70 -0.35
C VAL A 18 3.48 36.33 0.29
N ILE A 19 2.83 36.21 1.46
CA ILE A 19 2.46 34.92 2.04
C ILE A 19 1.48 34.18 1.11
N GLU A 20 0.44 34.83 0.59
CA GLU A 20 -0.55 34.23 -0.33
C GLU A 20 0.03 33.90 -1.70
N LYS A 21 1.07 34.59 -2.16
CA LYS A 21 1.80 34.30 -3.42
C LYS A 21 2.85 33.19 -3.21
N ARG A 22 3.49 33.14 -2.04
CA ARG A 22 4.33 32.00 -1.60
C ARG A 22 3.44 30.78 -1.41
N MET A 23 2.43 30.85 -0.55
CA MET A 23 1.42 29.80 -0.32
C MET A 23 0.62 29.48 -1.59
N GLY A 24 0.44 30.42 -2.52
CA GLY A 24 -0.17 30.20 -3.84
C GLY A 24 0.75 29.47 -4.83
N LYS A 25 2.08 29.54 -4.64
CA LYS A 25 3.07 28.66 -5.27
C LYS A 25 3.08 27.25 -4.62
N TRP A 26 2.75 27.12 -3.34
CA TRP A 26 2.59 25.81 -2.66
C TRP A 26 1.21 25.18 -2.88
N ARG A 27 0.15 25.99 -3.10
CA ARG A 27 -1.26 25.59 -3.29
C ARG A 27 -1.63 25.29 -4.73
N ARG A 28 -0.73 25.50 -5.69
CA ARG A 28 -0.93 25.18 -7.10
C ARG A 28 0.17 24.20 -7.52
N HIS A 29 -0.19 22.95 -7.85
CA HIS A 29 0.64 21.92 -8.51
C HIS A 29 1.46 20.93 -7.64
N ARG A 30 0.79 20.10 -6.83
CA ARG A 30 0.98 18.65 -7.03
C ARG A 30 -0.37 18.13 -7.50
N ARG A 31 -0.50 17.96 -8.82
CA ARG A 31 -1.67 17.29 -9.40
C ARG A 31 -1.84 15.95 -8.67
N MET A 32 -3.08 15.54 -8.43
CA MET A 32 -3.39 14.17 -7.99
C MET A 32 -2.53 13.20 -8.80
N PRO A 33 -1.82 12.23 -8.18
CA PRO A 33 -0.93 11.38 -8.94
C PRO A 33 -1.70 10.72 -10.10
N PRO A 34 -1.13 10.63 -11.31
CA PRO A 34 -1.86 10.20 -12.51
C PRO A 34 -2.59 8.86 -12.31
N ILE A 35 -2.00 7.97 -11.53
CA ILE A 35 -2.56 6.65 -11.21
C ILE A 35 -3.90 6.75 -10.47
N PHE A 36 -4.08 7.73 -9.57
CA PHE A 36 -5.36 7.96 -8.89
C PHE A 36 -6.37 8.65 -9.81
N GLN A 37 -5.93 9.50 -10.76
CA GLN A 37 -6.83 10.05 -11.79
C GLN A 37 -7.40 8.94 -12.68
N LEU A 38 -6.59 7.92 -12.98
CA LEU A 38 -7.06 6.74 -13.71
C LEU A 38 -8.07 5.94 -12.88
N PHE A 39 -7.80 5.74 -11.58
CA PHE A 39 -8.67 4.96 -10.69
C PHE A 39 -10.01 5.64 -10.41
N GLU A 40 -10.05 6.97 -10.31
CA GLU A 40 -11.26 7.75 -10.05
C GLU A 40 -12.04 8.13 -11.32
N ARG A 41 -11.61 7.66 -12.50
CA ARG A 41 -12.24 8.02 -13.78
C ARG A 41 -13.66 7.47 -13.88
N GLU A 42 -14.63 8.35 -14.11
CA GLU A 42 -16.01 7.96 -14.41
C GLU A 42 -16.05 7.07 -15.67
N GLY A 43 -16.67 5.89 -15.55
CA GLY A 43 -16.69 4.87 -16.60
C GLY A 43 -15.59 3.80 -16.51
N GLY A 44 -14.67 3.91 -15.54
CA GLY A 44 -13.62 2.91 -15.30
C GLY A 44 -12.41 3.04 -16.22
N PHE A 45 -11.50 2.07 -16.12
CA PHE A 45 -10.24 2.02 -16.87
C PHE A 45 -9.85 0.60 -17.26
N GLN A 46 -9.15 0.44 -18.37
CA GLN A 46 -8.60 -0.86 -18.77
C GLN A 46 -7.22 -1.09 -18.11
N LEU A 47 -6.88 -2.33 -17.80
CA LEU A 47 -5.57 -2.67 -17.22
C LEU A 47 -4.39 -2.17 -18.07
N ARG A 48 -4.53 -2.23 -19.39
CA ARG A 48 -3.52 -1.71 -20.33
C ARG A 48 -3.22 -0.22 -20.15
N GLU A 49 -4.21 0.58 -19.74
CA GLU A 49 -4.00 2.00 -19.47
C GLU A 49 -3.16 2.20 -18.21
N LEU A 50 -3.35 1.34 -17.21
CA LEU A 50 -2.52 1.33 -16.00
C LEU A 50 -1.09 0.90 -16.33
N GLU A 51 -0.92 -0.20 -17.06
CA GLU A 51 0.39 -0.70 -17.50
C GLU A 51 1.16 0.37 -18.31
N GLN A 52 0.48 1.02 -19.26
CA GLN A 52 1.08 2.09 -20.05
C GLN A 52 1.47 3.28 -19.16
N LEU A 53 0.62 3.67 -18.22
CA LEU A 53 0.90 4.77 -17.31
C LEU A 53 2.13 4.48 -16.42
N ILE A 54 2.27 3.23 -15.97
CA ILE A 54 3.44 2.75 -15.23
C ILE A 54 4.69 2.77 -16.14
N ALA A 55 4.58 2.28 -17.38
CA ALA A 55 5.66 2.32 -18.36
C ALA A 55 6.11 3.74 -18.71
N ASP A 56 5.19 4.72 -18.69
CA ASP A 56 5.47 6.14 -18.87
C ASP A 56 6.16 6.77 -17.64
N GLY A 57 6.41 6.00 -16.59
CA GLY A 57 7.13 6.41 -15.38
C GLY A 57 6.24 6.96 -14.27
N ALA A 58 4.94 6.61 -14.25
CA ALA A 58 4.10 6.94 -13.11
C ALA A 58 4.62 6.28 -11.82
N ASP A 59 4.62 7.06 -10.75
CA ASP A 59 5.03 6.59 -9.43
C ASP A 59 3.97 5.64 -8.83
N VAL A 60 4.28 4.34 -8.84
CA VAL A 60 3.46 3.26 -8.30
C VAL A 60 3.31 3.29 -6.78
N ASN A 61 4.15 4.08 -6.09
CA ASN A 61 4.11 4.27 -4.65
C ASN A 61 3.61 5.67 -4.25
N ALA A 62 3.04 6.41 -5.20
CA ALA A 62 2.54 7.74 -4.95
C ALA A 62 1.47 7.74 -3.84
N ARG A 63 1.58 8.67 -2.89
CA ARG A 63 0.56 8.82 -1.84
C ARG A 63 -0.55 9.76 -2.27
N GLU A 64 -1.78 9.30 -2.11
CA GLU A 64 -2.99 10.08 -2.30
C GLU A 64 -3.05 11.23 -1.30
N ARG A 65 -3.68 12.36 -1.68
CA ARG A 65 -3.68 13.56 -0.83
C ARG A 65 -4.57 13.42 0.40
N LYS A 66 -5.71 12.74 0.27
CA LYS A 66 -6.77 12.76 1.28
C LYS A 66 -6.36 11.99 2.53
N ASP A 67 -6.01 10.71 2.32
CA ASP A 67 -5.73 9.77 3.39
C ASP A 67 -4.29 9.23 3.35
N GLY A 68 -3.47 9.63 2.36
CA GLY A 68 -2.10 9.13 2.22
C GLY A 68 -1.99 7.71 1.67
N LYS A 69 -3.07 7.16 1.11
CA LYS A 69 -3.11 5.81 0.53
C LYS A 69 -2.15 5.69 -0.64
N THR A 70 -1.50 4.54 -0.78
CA THR A 70 -0.79 4.19 -2.00
C THR A 70 -1.76 3.61 -3.03
N PRO A 71 -1.39 3.50 -4.32
CA PRO A 71 -2.25 2.93 -5.35
C PRO A 71 -2.59 1.47 -5.02
N LEU A 72 -1.64 0.73 -4.43
CA LEU A 72 -1.88 -0.63 -3.95
C LEU A 72 -2.94 -0.66 -2.83
N ILE A 73 -2.83 0.21 -1.83
CA ILE A 73 -3.83 0.33 -0.76
C ILE A 73 -5.20 0.70 -1.31
N PHE A 74 -5.25 1.59 -2.31
CA PHE A 74 -6.50 1.92 -2.97
C PHE A 74 -7.10 0.69 -3.66
N ALA A 75 -6.30 -0.06 -4.42
CA ALA A 75 -6.76 -1.25 -5.14
C ALA A 75 -7.30 -2.35 -4.20
N VAL A 76 -6.59 -2.66 -3.10
CA VAL A 76 -7.05 -3.67 -2.13
C VAL A 76 -8.32 -3.25 -1.37
N MET A 77 -8.59 -1.95 -1.23
CA MET A 77 -9.85 -1.48 -0.63
C MET A 77 -11.05 -1.65 -1.56
N GLN A 78 -10.80 -1.67 -2.88
CA GLN A 78 -11.83 -1.93 -3.89
C GLN A 78 -11.98 -3.42 -4.20
N ASP A 79 -11.03 -4.25 -3.77
CA ASP A 79 -11.12 -5.70 -3.81
C ASP A 79 -12.20 -6.17 -2.83
N SER A 80 -13.45 -6.18 -3.31
CA SER A 80 -14.56 -6.85 -2.65
C SER A 80 -14.65 -8.27 -3.22
N PRO A 81 -14.28 -9.32 -2.46
CA PRO A 81 -14.32 -10.69 -2.94
C PRO A 81 -15.75 -11.17 -3.30
N TRP A 82 -16.76 -10.39 -2.91
CA TRP A 82 -18.18 -10.70 -3.08
C TRP A 82 -18.79 -10.02 -4.32
N GLU A 83 -18.02 -9.21 -5.04
CA GLU A 83 -18.48 -8.50 -6.25
C GLU A 83 -17.73 -8.98 -7.50
N GLU A 84 -18.42 -9.00 -8.64
CA GLU A 84 -17.82 -9.35 -9.94
C GLU A 84 -16.62 -8.43 -10.29
N ASN A 85 -16.60 -7.21 -9.73
CA ASN A 85 -15.50 -6.26 -9.84
C ASN A 85 -14.26 -6.60 -8.99
N GLY A 86 -14.36 -7.49 -8.01
CA GLY A 86 -13.24 -7.87 -7.13
C GLY A 86 -12.07 -8.49 -7.91
N ARG A 87 -12.37 -9.39 -8.86
CA ARG A 87 -11.34 -10.01 -9.72
C ARG A 87 -10.52 -9.00 -10.50
N ARG A 88 -11.14 -7.92 -10.96
CA ARG A 88 -10.44 -6.85 -11.68
C ARG A 88 -9.46 -6.11 -10.77
N TRP A 89 -9.83 -5.84 -9.52
CA TRP A 89 -8.94 -5.16 -8.58
C TRP A 89 -7.80 -6.05 -8.08
N LEU A 90 -8.01 -7.37 -8.02
CA LEU A 90 -6.93 -8.32 -7.78
C LEU A 90 -5.88 -8.29 -8.90
N GLU A 91 -6.29 -8.20 -10.16
CA GLU A 91 -5.37 -8.01 -11.29
C GLU A 91 -4.65 -6.66 -11.23
N VAL A 92 -5.32 -5.58 -10.82
CA VAL A 92 -4.68 -4.28 -10.56
C VAL A 92 -3.61 -4.41 -9.47
N CYS A 93 -3.90 -5.11 -8.36
CA CYS A 93 -2.92 -5.36 -7.31
C CYS A 93 -1.69 -6.08 -7.84
N ARG A 94 -1.88 -7.12 -8.67
CA ARG A 94 -0.80 -7.86 -9.31
C ARG A 94 0.11 -6.95 -10.15
N VAL A 95 -0.47 -6.17 -11.06
CA VAL A 95 0.27 -5.24 -11.93
C VAL A 95 1.05 -4.22 -11.10
N LEU A 96 0.45 -3.67 -10.04
CA LEU A 96 1.13 -2.73 -9.15
C LEU A 96 2.31 -3.38 -8.42
N LEU A 97 2.14 -4.59 -7.89
CA LEU A 97 3.19 -5.32 -7.19
C LEU A 97 4.35 -5.71 -8.13
N GLU A 98 4.03 -6.21 -9.33
CA GLU A 98 5.03 -6.51 -10.37
C GLU A 98 5.81 -5.25 -10.78
N ALA A 99 5.17 -4.08 -10.76
CA ALA A 99 5.79 -2.79 -11.02
C ALA A 99 6.59 -2.22 -9.82
N GLY A 100 6.67 -2.93 -8.69
CA GLY A 100 7.44 -2.51 -7.52
C GLY A 100 6.67 -1.63 -6.53
N ALA A 101 5.33 -1.75 -6.49
CA ALA A 101 4.57 -1.20 -5.37
C ALA A 101 5.02 -1.84 -4.06
N ASP A 102 5.17 -1.03 -3.01
CA ASP A 102 5.56 -1.47 -1.67
C ASP A 102 4.41 -2.25 -1.03
N PRO A 103 4.56 -3.57 -0.82
CA PRO A 103 3.50 -4.41 -0.27
C PRO A 103 3.26 -4.17 1.22
N ASP A 104 4.22 -3.56 1.92
CA ASP A 104 4.13 -3.21 3.34
C ASP A 104 3.73 -1.75 3.56
N ALA A 105 3.43 -1.03 2.48
CA ALA A 105 2.95 0.34 2.56
C ALA A 105 1.75 0.42 3.50
N ASP A 106 1.69 1.52 4.25
CA ASP A 106 0.58 1.78 5.14
C ASP A 106 0.10 3.23 5.03
N TYR A 107 -1.13 3.43 5.46
CA TYR A 107 -1.72 4.76 5.57
C TYR A 107 -2.33 4.95 6.96
N ASP A 108 -2.40 6.21 7.35
CA ASP A 108 -2.97 6.61 8.62
C ASP A 108 -4.47 6.82 8.46
N CYS A 109 -5.29 6.06 9.20
CA CYS A 109 -6.73 6.27 9.27
C CYS A 109 -7.21 6.65 10.68
N GLY A 110 -6.34 7.27 11.48
CA GLY A 110 -6.62 7.71 12.83
C GLY A 110 -6.12 6.70 13.87
N GLU A 111 -6.98 5.79 14.31
CA GLU A 111 -6.70 4.91 15.46
C GLU A 111 -5.74 3.76 15.14
N ILE A 112 -5.72 3.32 13.88
CA ILE A 112 -4.88 2.22 13.41
C ILE A 112 -4.22 2.60 12.09
N ARG A 113 -3.02 2.09 11.85
CA ARG A 113 -2.44 2.06 10.51
C ARG A 113 -3.00 0.86 9.77
N ARG A 114 -3.32 1.03 8.49
CA ARG A 114 -3.79 -0.08 7.64
C ARG A 114 -2.81 -0.29 6.50
N SER A 115 -2.49 -1.55 6.23
CA SER A 115 -1.61 -1.98 5.14
C SER A 115 -2.34 -2.96 4.21
N PRO A 116 -1.79 -3.31 3.04
CA PRO A 116 -2.43 -4.26 2.13
C PRO A 116 -2.81 -5.59 2.80
N ILE A 117 -1.93 -6.15 3.63
CA ILE A 117 -2.18 -7.42 4.31
C ILE A 117 -3.30 -7.34 5.36
N TYR A 118 -3.50 -6.17 5.97
CA TYR A 118 -4.64 -5.95 6.87
C TYR A 118 -5.96 -6.20 6.14
N PHE A 119 -6.08 -5.75 4.88
CA PHE A 119 -7.29 -5.98 4.08
C PHE A 119 -7.42 -7.44 3.66
N ALA A 120 -6.33 -8.12 3.30
CA ALA A 120 -6.35 -9.55 3.01
C ALA A 120 -6.87 -10.38 4.19
N TYR A 121 -6.44 -10.05 5.42
CA TYR A 121 -6.89 -10.70 6.63
C TYR A 121 -8.34 -10.37 7.00
N LEU A 122 -8.73 -9.09 6.90
CA LEU A 122 -10.09 -8.64 7.17
C LEU A 122 -11.11 -9.31 6.22
N ALA A 123 -10.79 -9.30 4.92
CA ALA A 123 -11.61 -9.88 3.87
C ALA A 123 -11.56 -11.42 3.86
N GLY A 124 -10.51 -12.03 4.42
CA GLY A 124 -10.27 -13.47 4.31
C GLY A 124 -9.86 -13.89 2.90
N ASN A 125 -9.30 -12.97 2.11
CA ASN A 125 -8.91 -13.21 0.73
C ASN A 125 -7.52 -13.88 0.67
N VAL A 126 -7.52 -15.19 0.46
CA VAL A 126 -6.30 -16.01 0.36
C VAL A 126 -5.50 -15.68 -0.89
N GLU A 127 -6.16 -15.34 -2.00
CA GLU A 127 -5.50 -15.01 -3.27
C GLU A 127 -4.74 -13.68 -3.16
N LEU A 128 -5.36 -12.67 -2.55
CA LEU A 128 -4.68 -11.40 -2.27
C LEU A 128 -3.51 -11.60 -1.28
N LEU A 129 -3.70 -12.44 -0.25
CA LEU A 129 -2.62 -12.78 0.67
C LEU A 129 -1.43 -13.41 -0.07
N ASP A 130 -1.70 -14.33 -0.99
CA ASP A 130 -0.65 -14.98 -1.80
C ASP A 130 0.12 -14.00 -2.66
N LEU A 131 -0.57 -13.08 -3.34
CA LEU A 131 0.06 -12.04 -4.14
C LEU A 131 0.97 -11.16 -3.28
N LEU A 132 0.50 -10.74 -2.10
CA LEU A 132 1.27 -9.92 -1.18
C LEU A 132 2.50 -10.67 -0.64
N LEU A 133 2.35 -11.92 -0.21
CA LEU A 133 3.46 -12.74 0.27
C LEU A 133 4.51 -13.01 -0.81
N GLN A 134 4.09 -13.26 -2.05
CA GLN A 134 4.99 -13.42 -3.20
C GLN A 134 5.77 -12.13 -3.50
N ALA A 135 5.13 -10.96 -3.32
CA ALA A 135 5.79 -9.67 -3.44
C ALA A 135 6.71 -9.32 -2.25
N GLY A 136 6.78 -10.19 -1.22
CA GLY A 136 7.64 -10.00 -0.06
C GLY A 136 7.00 -9.23 1.10
N ALA A 137 5.66 -9.13 1.13
CA ALA A 137 4.94 -8.53 2.26
C ALA A 137 5.30 -9.22 3.57
N ASN A 138 5.42 -8.45 4.64
CA ASN A 138 5.58 -8.99 5.98
C ASN A 138 4.22 -9.52 6.50
N PRO A 139 4.08 -10.84 6.72
CA PRO A 139 2.83 -11.42 7.27
C PRO A 139 2.44 -10.84 8.63
N ARG A 140 3.40 -10.29 9.38
CA ARG A 140 3.20 -9.71 10.71
C ARG A 140 3.41 -8.20 10.66
N SER A 141 2.81 -7.54 9.68
CA SER A 141 2.89 -6.08 9.56
C SER A 141 2.44 -5.41 10.87
N LYS A 142 3.10 -4.31 11.25
CA LYS A 142 2.77 -3.57 12.47
C LYS A 142 1.31 -3.08 12.47
N ALA A 143 0.81 -2.70 11.30
CA ALA A 143 -0.58 -2.29 11.06
C ALA A 143 -1.57 -3.39 11.49
N TRP A 144 -1.31 -4.64 11.10
CA TRP A 144 -2.11 -5.78 11.53
C TRP A 144 -1.99 -6.06 13.03
N LEU A 145 -0.77 -6.03 13.58
CA LEU A 145 -0.53 -6.31 14.99
C LEU A 145 -1.22 -5.30 15.93
N GLN A 146 -1.32 -4.04 15.52
CA GLN A 146 -2.07 -3.01 16.25
C GLN A 146 -3.58 -3.30 16.29
N PHE A 147 -4.14 -3.84 15.19
CA PHE A 147 -5.56 -4.17 15.12
C PHE A 147 -5.95 -5.31 16.07
N VAL A 148 -5.15 -6.38 16.14
CA VAL A 148 -5.44 -7.53 17.01
C VAL A 148 -5.04 -7.32 18.49
N ASN A 149 -4.71 -6.08 18.87
CA ASN A 149 -4.37 -5.66 20.24
C ASN A 149 -3.47 -6.67 20.97
N ALA A 150 -2.25 -6.85 20.42
CA ALA A 150 -1.25 -7.86 20.78
C ALA A 150 -1.43 -8.57 22.15
N GLU A 151 -1.53 -9.90 22.06
CA GLU A 151 -1.79 -10.95 23.08
C GLU A 151 -3.29 -11.28 23.27
N PRO A 152 -3.77 -12.44 22.75
CA PRO A 152 -2.99 -13.60 22.31
C PRO A 152 -2.70 -13.59 20.80
N ARG A 153 -1.82 -14.51 20.38
CA ARG A 153 -1.33 -14.73 19.01
C ARG A 153 -2.34 -14.33 17.92
N PRO A 154 -1.92 -13.63 16.84
CA PRO A 154 -2.76 -13.37 15.67
C PRO A 154 -3.48 -14.64 15.17
N ASP A 155 -2.81 -15.78 15.33
CA ASP A 155 -3.31 -17.12 15.06
C ASP A 155 -4.64 -17.42 15.74
N ALA A 156 -4.89 -16.97 16.98
CA ALA A 156 -6.12 -17.27 17.71
C ALA A 156 -7.34 -16.51 17.15
N TRP A 157 -7.15 -15.26 16.74
CA TRP A 157 -8.19 -14.50 16.04
C TRP A 157 -8.46 -15.10 14.66
N LEU A 158 -7.40 -15.43 13.92
CA LEU A 158 -7.50 -16.09 12.61
C LEU A 158 -8.12 -17.48 12.72
N GLU A 159 -7.83 -18.24 13.77
CA GLU A 159 -8.42 -19.56 14.07
C GLU A 159 -9.94 -19.45 14.14
N GLN A 160 -10.42 -18.47 14.91
CA GLN A 160 -11.84 -18.31 15.17
C GLN A 160 -12.59 -17.70 13.98
N GLN A 161 -11.97 -16.75 13.28
CA GLN A 161 -12.66 -15.91 12.29
C GLN A 161 -12.32 -16.26 10.84
N ARG A 162 -11.10 -16.75 10.55
CA ARG A 162 -10.52 -16.91 9.20
C ARG A 162 -9.51 -18.07 9.12
N PRO A 163 -9.93 -19.33 9.38
CA PRO A 163 -9.02 -20.48 9.40
C PRO A 163 -8.28 -20.69 8.07
N GLN A 164 -8.87 -20.30 6.95
CA GLN A 164 -8.24 -20.38 5.64
C GLN A 164 -6.96 -19.51 5.51
N ILE A 165 -6.96 -18.33 6.13
CA ILE A 165 -5.80 -17.42 6.14
C ILE A 165 -4.71 -18.01 7.04
N ARG A 166 -5.09 -18.50 8.22
CA ARG A 166 -4.18 -19.20 9.15
C ARG A 166 -3.49 -20.37 8.46
N ASP A 167 -4.27 -21.26 7.84
CA ASP A 167 -3.75 -22.46 7.19
C ASP A 167 -2.79 -22.12 6.07
N ARG A 168 -3.12 -21.10 5.28
CA ARG A 168 -2.24 -20.67 4.21
C ARG A 168 -0.93 -20.09 4.75
N LEU A 169 -1.00 -19.25 5.78
CA LEU A 169 0.18 -18.65 6.41
C LEU A 169 1.08 -19.73 7.01
N TRP A 170 0.51 -20.72 7.70
CA TRP A 170 1.25 -21.88 8.23
C TRP A 170 1.99 -22.64 7.12
N ARG A 171 1.32 -22.90 5.99
CA ARG A 171 1.96 -23.53 4.82
C ARG A 171 3.10 -22.67 4.28
N TRP A 172 2.88 -21.37 4.13
CA TRP A 172 3.91 -20.44 3.66
C TRP A 172 5.13 -20.41 4.58
N GLU A 173 4.93 -20.34 5.91
CA GLU A 173 6.03 -20.37 6.89
C GLU A 173 6.85 -21.67 6.77
N THR A 174 6.17 -22.80 6.60
CA THR A 174 6.80 -24.12 6.39
C THR A 174 7.57 -24.18 5.07
N GLU A 175 7.01 -23.63 3.98
CA GLU A 175 7.65 -23.53 2.67
C GLU A 175 8.94 -22.68 2.76
N GLN A 176 8.88 -21.53 3.43
CA GLN A 176 10.06 -20.68 3.62
C GLN A 176 11.13 -21.36 4.48
N GLU A 177 10.75 -22.10 5.51
CA GLU A 177 11.70 -22.83 6.34
C GLU A 177 12.38 -23.97 5.57
N ALA A 178 11.62 -24.71 4.76
CA ALA A 178 12.18 -25.72 3.86
C ALA A 178 13.19 -25.12 2.87
N LEU A 179 12.87 -23.97 2.27
CA LEU A 179 13.77 -23.24 1.37
C LEU A 179 15.04 -22.76 2.09
N ARG A 180 14.94 -22.29 3.34
CA ARG A 180 16.11 -21.91 4.16
C ARG A 180 17.02 -23.10 4.40
N LEU A 181 16.46 -24.24 4.80
CA LEU A 181 17.23 -25.45 5.08
C LEU A 181 17.94 -25.96 3.82
N ASP A 182 17.26 -25.98 2.67
CA ASP A 182 17.86 -26.36 1.38
C ASP A 182 19.03 -25.43 0.99
N ALA A 183 18.88 -24.11 1.19
CA ALA A 183 19.94 -23.14 0.93
C ALA A 183 21.18 -23.29 1.84
N THR A 184 21.07 -23.98 2.98
CA THR A 184 22.18 -24.22 3.92
C THR A 184 22.96 -25.52 3.66
N LEU A 185 22.50 -26.37 2.73
CA LEU A 185 23.19 -27.62 2.41
C LEU A 185 24.47 -27.37 1.59
N PRO A 186 25.63 -27.93 2.00
CA PRO A 186 26.88 -27.81 1.26
C PRO A 186 26.79 -28.57 -0.08
N GLY A 187 26.45 -27.85 -1.15
CA GLY A 187 26.24 -28.39 -2.49
C GLY A 187 25.15 -27.68 -3.30
N ALA A 188 24.31 -26.85 -2.66
CA ALA A 188 23.33 -26.04 -3.35
C ALA A 188 24.03 -25.01 -4.26
N THR A 189 23.96 -25.20 -5.57
CA THR A 189 24.34 -24.18 -6.56
C THR A 189 23.60 -22.90 -6.22
N LYS A 190 24.35 -21.84 -5.88
CA LYS A 190 23.81 -20.48 -5.71
C LYS A 190 23.06 -20.09 -6.99
N ALA A 191 21.75 -20.30 -7.02
CA ALA A 191 20.89 -19.66 -7.99
C ALA A 191 20.96 -18.15 -7.67
N VAL A 192 21.80 -17.44 -8.43
CA VAL A 192 21.86 -15.99 -8.40
C VAL A 192 20.46 -15.49 -8.76
N PRO A 193 19.78 -14.71 -7.91
CA PRO A 193 18.55 -14.04 -8.31
C PRO A 193 18.96 -12.96 -9.30
N ASN A 194 18.91 -13.28 -10.59
CA ASN A 194 19.26 -12.35 -11.65
C ASN A 194 18.11 -11.34 -11.79
N SER A 195 18.19 -10.30 -10.98
CA SER A 195 17.54 -9.02 -11.24
C SER A 195 18.08 -8.45 -12.54
N ARG A 196 17.17 -8.14 -13.48
CA ARG A 196 17.35 -7.51 -14.80
C ARG A 196 17.50 -8.47 -16.00
N ALA A 197 16.40 -8.59 -16.74
CA ALA A 197 16.47 -8.62 -18.20
C ALA A 197 15.62 -7.46 -18.74
N ARG A 198 16.32 -6.37 -19.11
CA ARG A 198 15.86 -5.51 -20.20
C ARG A 198 15.96 -6.34 -21.47
N LEU A 199 14.92 -6.35 -22.29
CA LEU A 199 14.96 -6.16 -23.74
C LEU A 199 13.56 -5.76 -24.20
#